data_AF-A0A2E6I157-F1
#
_entry.id   AF-A0A2E6I157-F1
#
_cell.length_a   1.000
_cell.length_b   1.000
_cell.length_c   1.000
_cell.angle_alpha   90.00
_cell.angle_beta   90.00
_cell.angle_gamma   90.00
#
_symmetry.space_group_name_H-M   'P 1'
#
loop_
_entity.id
_entity.type
_entity.pdbx_description
1 polymer ?
#
loop_
_entity_poly.entity_id
_entity_poly.type
_entity_poly.pdbx_seq_one_letter_code
_entity_poly.pdbx_strand_id
1 'polypeptide(L)'
;MTQDQLNTLARNLREMFDKIGRREPIGDELVEITTIQGEIQATAPPQLTHFLERRSYTKALEFLESGVVTEDPNRPECDEEHDHP
;
A
#
# COMPACT_ATOMS: atom_id res chain seq x y z
N MET A 1 -4.19 9.84 -10.18
CA MET A 1 -3.74 8.45 -10.29
C MET A 1 -4.47 7.85 -11.45
N THR A 2 -3.81 7.04 -12.28
CA THR A 2 -4.51 6.26 -13.31
C THR A 2 -4.90 4.90 -12.77
N GLN A 3 -5.97 4.32 -13.29
CA GLN A 3 -6.39 2.97 -12.92
C GLN A 3 -5.33 1.93 -13.30
N ASP A 4 -4.54 2.21 -14.34
CA ASP A 4 -3.38 1.41 -14.76
C ASP A 4 -2.27 1.37 -13.68
N GLN A 5 -1.95 2.52 -13.08
CA GLN A 5 -0.97 2.59 -11.98
C GLN A 5 -1.43 1.79 -10.74
N LEU A 6 -2.72 1.87 -10.40
CA LEU A 6 -3.29 1.11 -9.28
C LEU A 6 -3.26 -0.41 -9.53
N ASN A 7 -3.62 -0.83 -10.75
CA ASN A 7 -3.53 -2.25 -11.13
C ASN A 7 -2.08 -2.74 -11.12
N THR A 8 -1.16 -1.91 -11.59
CA THR A 8 0.27 -2.23 -11.59
C THR A 8 0.81 -2.34 -10.16
N LEU A 9 0.42 -1.44 -9.26
CA LEU A 9 0.76 -1.51 -7.83
C LEU A 9 0.22 -2.79 -7.18
N ALA A 10 -1.06 -3.11 -7.40
CA ALA A 10 -1.70 -4.31 -6.87
C ALA A 10 -1.02 -5.59 -7.37
N ARG A 11 -0.67 -5.63 -8.67
CA ARG A 11 0.06 -6.75 -9.27
C ARG A 11 1.43 -6.93 -8.62
N ASN A 12 2.22 -5.86 -8.51
CA ASN A 12 3.54 -5.92 -7.88
C ASN A 12 3.48 -6.36 -6.41
N LEU A 13 2.51 -5.86 -5.65
CA LEU A 13 2.28 -6.30 -4.27
C LEU A 13 1.95 -7.80 -4.20
N ARG A 14 1.10 -8.29 -5.10
CA ARG A 14 0.73 -9.71 -5.17
C ARG A 14 1.91 -10.60 -5.56
N GLU A 15 2.69 -10.19 -6.55
CA GLU A 15 3.91 -10.91 -6.96
C GLU A 15 4.94 -10.93 -5.84
N MET A 16 5.12 -9.82 -5.12
CA MET A 16 5.96 -9.76 -3.95
C MET A 16 5.52 -10.80 -2.89
N PHE A 17 4.22 -10.89 -2.58
CA PHE A 17 3.71 -11.88 -1.62
C PHE A 17 3.91 -13.32 -2.09
N ASP A 18 3.67 -13.60 -3.37
CA ASP A 18 3.89 -14.92 -3.96
C ASP A 18 5.39 -15.31 -3.90
N LYS A 19 6.29 -14.39 -4.26
CA LYS A 19 7.75 -14.57 -4.15
C LYS A 19 8.22 -14.77 -2.72
N ILE A 20 7.67 -14.05 -1.74
CA ILE A 20 7.94 -14.30 -0.30
C ILE A 20 7.57 -15.75 0.05
N GLY A 21 6.41 -16.23 -0.41
CA GLY A 21 5.98 -17.62 -0.22
C GLY A 21 6.92 -18.64 -0.86
N ARG A 22 7.50 -18.29 -2.01
CA ARG A 22 8.48 -19.12 -2.75
C ARG A 22 9.93 -18.94 -2.28
N ARG A 23 10.19 -18.03 -1.33
CA ARG A 23 11.54 -17.63 -0.88
C ARG A 23 12.41 -17.06 -2.00
N GLU A 24 11.78 -16.35 -2.93
CA GLU A 24 12.42 -15.66 -4.03
C GLU A 24 12.76 -14.20 -3.65
N PRO A 25 13.76 -13.59 -4.30
CA PRO A 25 14.09 -12.20 -4.08
C PRO A 25 12.97 -11.27 -4.58
N ILE A 26 12.57 -10.33 -3.72
CA ILE A 26 11.52 -9.33 -3.98
C ILE A 26 12.07 -7.92 -4.26
N GLY A 27 13.37 -7.82 -4.55
CA GLY A 27 14.04 -6.53 -4.69
C GLY A 27 13.45 -5.69 -5.82
N ASP A 28 13.21 -6.32 -6.97
CA ASP A 28 12.63 -5.67 -8.14
C ASP A 28 11.20 -5.18 -7.86
N GLU A 29 10.36 -5.98 -7.22
CA GLU A 29 8.99 -5.59 -6.84
C GLU A 29 8.99 -4.40 -5.89
N LEU A 30 9.89 -4.37 -4.91
CA LEU A 30 9.98 -3.26 -3.96
C LEU A 30 10.41 -1.95 -4.64
N VAL A 31 11.31 -2.02 -5.62
CA VAL A 31 11.73 -0.85 -6.41
C VAL A 31 10.58 -0.33 -7.27
N GLU A 32 9.86 -1.23 -7.95
CA GLU A 32 8.67 -0.89 -8.74
C GLU A 32 7.57 -0.27 -7.86
N ILE A 33 7.27 -0.87 -6.70
CA ILE A 33 6.30 -0.36 -5.73
C ILE A 33 6.67 1.04 -5.27
N THR A 34 7.93 1.28 -4.93
CA THR A 34 8.40 2.60 -4.46
C THR A 34 8.33 3.66 -5.57
N THR A 35 8.65 3.26 -6.80
CA THR A 35 8.54 4.14 -7.98
C THR A 35 7.09 4.55 -8.20
N ILE A 36 6.18 3.58 -8.27
CA ILE A 36 4.75 3.82 -8.48
C ILE A 36 4.17 4.62 -7.30
N GLN A 37 4.58 4.32 -6.07
CA GLN A 37 4.18 5.07 -4.88
C GLN A 37 4.50 6.56 -5.05
N GLY A 38 5.71 6.92 -5.47
CA GLY A 38 6.10 8.32 -5.70
C GLY A 38 5.27 9.00 -6.80
N GLU A 39 4.95 8.27 -7.87
CA GLU A 39 4.13 8.79 -8.97
C GLU A 39 2.67 9.01 -8.55
N ILE A 40 2.11 8.10 -7.75
CA ILE A 40 0.73 8.21 -7.30
C ILE A 40 0.58 9.08 -6.06
N GLN A 41 1.62 9.34 -5.27
CA GLN A 41 1.56 10.02 -3.98
C GLN A 41 0.77 11.34 -4.02
N ALA A 42 0.93 12.13 -5.08
CA ALA A 42 0.24 13.42 -5.25
C ALA A 42 -1.28 13.28 -5.51
N THR A 43 -1.74 12.09 -5.85
CA THR A 43 -3.11 11.82 -6.33
C THR A 43 -3.75 10.58 -5.72
N ALA A 44 -3.02 9.86 -4.88
CA ALA A 44 -3.46 8.66 -4.19
C ALA A 44 -4.30 9.05 -2.97
N PRO A 45 -5.26 8.21 -2.57
CA PRO A 45 -5.99 8.39 -1.33
C PRO A 45 -5.02 8.40 -0.14
N PRO A 46 -5.25 9.27 0.88
CA PRO A 46 -4.36 9.36 2.04
C PRO A 46 -4.19 8.02 2.76
N GLN A 47 -5.23 7.18 2.78
CA GLN A 47 -5.17 5.84 3.36
C GLN A 47 -4.16 4.93 2.63
N LEU A 48 -4.17 4.94 1.29
CA LEU A 48 -3.25 4.14 0.48
C LEU A 48 -1.81 4.60 0.70
N THR A 49 -1.59 5.92 0.70
CA THR A 49 -0.27 6.52 0.98
C THR A 49 0.24 6.10 2.35
N HIS A 50 -0.60 6.18 3.38
CA HIS A 50 -0.26 5.76 4.76
C HIS A 50 0.15 4.28 4.83
N PHE A 51 -0.58 3.39 4.15
CA PHE A 51 -0.22 1.98 4.13
C PHE A 51 1.11 1.73 3.45
N LEU A 52 1.40 2.44 2.36
CA LEU A 52 2.67 2.31 1.64
C LEU A 52 3.84 2.88 2.46
N GLU A 53 3.68 4.03 3.12
CA GLU A 53 4.69 4.63 4.00
C GLU A 53 5.02 3.75 5.21
N ARG A 54 4.01 3.14 5.83
CA ARG A 54 4.19 2.18 6.93
C ARG A 54 4.60 0.78 6.46
N ARG A 55 4.89 0.59 5.16
CA ARG A 55 5.20 -0.71 4.54
C ARG A 55 4.16 -1.79 4.86
N SER A 56 2.92 -1.37 5.10
CA SER A 56 1.76 -2.23 5.37
C SER A 56 1.18 -2.72 4.04
N TYR A 57 2.00 -3.40 3.25
CA TYR A 57 1.69 -3.84 1.89
C TYR A 57 0.45 -4.74 1.80
N THR A 58 0.15 -5.50 2.85
CA THR A 58 -1.09 -6.29 2.93
C THR A 58 -2.32 -5.39 2.94
N LYS A 59 -2.31 -4.32 3.74
CA LYS A 59 -3.42 -3.35 3.81
C LYS A 59 -3.52 -2.51 2.54
N ALA A 60 -2.38 -2.17 1.94
CA ALA A 60 -2.36 -1.51 0.64
C ALA A 60 -3.00 -2.39 -0.44
N LEU A 61 -2.66 -3.68 -0.48
CA LEU A 61 -3.27 -4.62 -1.42
C LEU A 61 -4.77 -4.79 -1.17
N GLU A 62 -5.20 -4.96 0.09
CA GLU A 62 -6.62 -5.01 0.46
C GLU A 62 -7.38 -3.75 0.01
N PHE A 63 -6.78 -2.56 0.17
CA PHE A 63 -7.36 -1.29 -0.28
C PHE A 63 -7.52 -1.26 -1.81
N LEU A 64 -6.53 -1.75 -2.55
CA LEU A 64 -6.53 -1.78 -4.01
C LEU A 64 -7.51 -2.80 -4.58
N GLU A 65 -7.67 -3.96 -3.93
CA GLU A 65 -8.58 -5.03 -4.39
C GLU A 65 -10.04 -4.77 -4.01
N SER A 66 -10.29 -4.25 -2.82
CA SER A 66 -11.65 -4.07 -2.29
C SER A 66 -12.22 -2.68 -2.60
N GLY A 67 -11.36 -1.69 -2.91
CA GLY A 67 -11.76 -0.29 -3.12
C GLY A 67 -12.24 0.43 -1.85
N VAL A 68 -12.39 -0.31 -0.74
CA VAL A 68 -12.73 0.14 0.59
C VAL A 68 -11.97 -0.77 1.55
N VAL A 69 -11.05 -0.23 2.34
CA VAL A 69 -10.66 -0.91 3.58
C VAL A 69 -11.83 -0.70 4.52
N THR A 70 -12.57 -1.77 4.82
CA THR A 70 -13.47 -1.76 5.96
C THR A 70 -12.64 -1.32 7.15
N GLU A 71 -12.84 -0.07 7.57
CA GLU A 71 -12.37 0.43 8.84
C GLU A 71 -12.99 -0.49 9.87
N ASP A 72 -12.20 -1.45 10.35
CA ASP A 72 -12.55 -2.22 11.54
C ASP A 72 -12.90 -1.17 12.61
N PRO A 73 -14.15 -1.09 13.10
CA PRO A 73 -14.54 -0.08 14.09
C PRO A 73 -13.84 -0.28 15.45
N ASN A 74 -12.96 -1.28 15.56
CA ASN A 74 -12.09 -1.56 16.70
C ASN A 74 -10.60 -1.30 16.42
N ARG A 75 -10.23 -0.78 15.25
CA ARG A 75 -8.83 -0.45 14.96
C ARG A 75 -8.49 0.83 15.73
N PRO A 76 -7.48 0.84 16.62
CA PRO A 76 -7.09 2.06 17.30
C PRO A 76 -6.76 3.10 16.23
N GLU A 77 -7.30 4.30 16.42
CA GLU A 77 -7.04 5.50 15.64
C GLU A 77 -5.55 5.49 15.31
N CYS A 78 -5.24 5.25 14.04
CA CYS A 78 -3.85 5.11 13.62
C CYS A 78 -3.24 6.51 13.62
N ASP A 79 -2.80 6.93 14.79
CA ASP A 79 -2.02 8.13 15.09
C ASP A 79 -2.57 9.37 14.36
N GLU A 80 -3.70 9.88 14.85
CA GLU A 80 -3.85 11.34 14.85
C GLU A 80 -2.70 11.88 15.71
N GLU A 81 -1.76 12.55 15.07
CA GLU A 81 -0.72 13.33 15.74
C GLU A 81 -1.40 14.34 16.67
N HIS A 82 -1.56 13.98 17.94
CA HIS A 82 -1.78 14.96 18.98
C HIS A 82 -0.42 15.46 19.46
N ASP A 83 0.06 16.47 18.74
CA ASP A 83 0.75 17.61 19.33
C ASP A 83 0.12 17.92 20.70
N HIS A 84 0.91 17.82 21.76
CA HIS A 84 0.51 18.36 23.05
C HIS A 84 1.72 19.08 23.67
N PRO A 85 1.52 20.33 24.17
CA PRO A 85 2.57 21.30 24.49
C PRO A 85 3.48 20.93 25.68
#